data_AF-A0A836Q572-F1
#
_entry.id   AF-A0A836Q572-F1
#
_cell.length_a   1.000
_cell.length_b   1.000
_cell.length_c   1.000
_cell.angle_alpha   90.00
_cell.angle_beta   90.00
_cell.angle_gamma   90.00
#
_symmetry.space_group_name_H-M   'P 1'
#
loop_
_entity.id
_entity.type
_entity.pdbx_description
1 polymer ?
#
loop_
_entity_poly.entity_id
_entity_poly.type
_entity_poly.pdbx_seq_one_letter_code
_entity_poly.pdbx_strand_id
1 'polypeptide(L)'
;MNHHPLLIKGIDEFNKREFFEAHETLEVYWNTLSGDEKELVQSIIQAAVAYYHFGRGNSVGARKLLTRAVARAESVAPDTLKIDVLPYLNTIKLSLRSVENEDTSVQMPTIGFAT
;
A
#
# COMPACT_ATOMS: atom_id res chain seq x y z
N MET A 1 17.36 -13.75 -4.77
CA MET A 1 16.07 -14.31 -5.22
C MET A 1 15.42 -13.27 -6.10
N ASN A 2 14.74 -13.67 -7.17
CA ASN A 2 13.99 -12.73 -8.01
C ASN A 2 12.57 -12.60 -7.44
N HIS A 3 12.11 -11.38 -7.19
CA HIS A 3 10.71 -11.12 -6.83
C HIS A 3 9.79 -11.54 -7.98
N HIS A 4 8.54 -11.89 -7.65
CA HIS A 4 7.54 -12.21 -8.65
C HIS A 4 7.34 -11.00 -9.60
N PRO A 5 7.26 -11.19 -10.94
CA PRO A 5 7.17 -10.07 -11.88
C PRO A 5 5.99 -9.13 -11.62
N LEU A 6 4.84 -9.67 -11.22
CA LEU A 6 3.66 -8.87 -10.86
C LEU A 6 3.88 -8.03 -9.59
N LEU A 7 4.66 -8.53 -8.62
CA LEU A 7 5.00 -7.75 -7.43
C LEU A 7 5.86 -6.55 -7.81
N ILE A 8 6.88 -6.77 -8.63
CA ILE A 8 7.78 -5.71 -9.12
C ILE A 8 6.98 -4.67 -9.90
N LYS A 9 6.18 -5.10 -10.87
CA LYS A 9 5.35 -4.22 -11.71
C LYS A 9 4.38 -3.40 -10.88
N GLY A 10 3.64 -4.03 -9.98
CA GLY A 10 2.66 -3.34 -9.13
C GLY A 10 3.28 -2.34 -8.16
N ILE A 11 4.48 -2.63 -7.64
CA ILE A 11 5.23 -1.68 -6.81
C ILE A 11 5.74 -0.49 -7.63
N ASP A 12 6.22 -0.73 -8.86
CA ASP A 12 6.64 0.35 -9.77
C ASP A 12 5.47 1.28 -10.13
N GLU A 13 4.32 0.73 -10.51
CA GLU A 13 3.07 1.49 -10.75
C GLU A 13 2.66 2.29 -9.52
N PHE A 14 2.68 1.67 -8.33
CA PHE A 14 2.36 2.35 -7.07
C PHE A 14 3.30 3.54 -6.81
N ASN A 15 4.60 3.35 -7.01
CA ASN A 15 5.62 4.37 -6.79
C ASN A 15 5.49 5.52 -7.80
N LYS A 16 5.01 5.24 -9.03
CA LYS A 16 4.67 6.24 -10.05
C LYS A 16 3.33 6.94 -9.82
N ARG A 17 2.59 6.56 -8.77
CA ARG A 17 1.23 7.07 -8.44
C ARG A 17 0.15 6.62 -9.41
N GLU A 18 0.42 5.56 -10.18
CA GLU A 18 -0.53 4.87 -11.05
C GLU A 18 -1.34 3.88 -10.20
N PHE A 19 -2.11 4.44 -9.25
CA PHE A 19 -2.69 3.66 -8.16
C PHE A 19 -3.78 2.68 -8.61
N PHE A 20 -4.51 3.01 -9.68
CA PHE A 20 -5.52 2.12 -10.23
C PHE A 20 -4.86 0.91 -10.90
N GLU A 21 -3.82 1.15 -11.69
CA GLU A 21 -3.01 0.15 -12.37
C GLU A 21 -2.31 -0.77 -11.35
N ALA A 22 -1.71 -0.16 -10.32
CA ALA A 22 -1.09 -0.90 -9.22
C ALA A 22 -2.09 -1.84 -8.52
N HIS A 23 -3.32 -1.37 -8.29
CA HIS A 23 -4.40 -2.20 -7.74
C HIS A 23 -4.68 -3.41 -8.64
N GLU A 24 -4.91 -3.20 -9.93
CA GLU A 24 -5.22 -4.29 -10.86
C GLU A 24 -4.07 -5.30 -10.97
N THR A 25 -2.83 -4.83 -11.10
CA THR A 25 -1.65 -5.69 -11.17
C THR A 25 -1.45 -6.50 -9.89
N LEU A 26 -1.52 -5.85 -8.73
CA LEU A 26 -1.29 -6.52 -7.44
C LEU A 26 -2.43 -7.44 -7.05
N GLU A 27 -3.68 -7.19 -7.46
CA GLU A 27 -4.80 -8.10 -7.19
C GLU A 27 -4.60 -9.48 -7.82
N VAL A 28 -4.03 -9.52 -9.04
CA VAL A 28 -3.67 -10.79 -9.69
C VAL A 28 -2.63 -11.56 -8.86
N TYR A 29 -1.59 -10.87 -8.38
CA TYR A 29 -0.57 -11.49 -7.52
C TYR A 29 -1.15 -11.93 -6.16
N TRP A 30 -1.92 -11.06 -5.52
CA TRP A 30 -2.55 -11.30 -4.22
C TRP A 30 -3.41 -12.57 -4.16
N ASN A 31 -4.07 -12.90 -5.27
CA ASN A 31 -4.88 -14.11 -5.38
C ASN A 31 -4.06 -15.40 -5.23
N THR A 32 -2.75 -15.37 -5.51
CA THR A 32 -1.86 -16.53 -5.37
C THR A 32 -1.21 -16.64 -3.99
N LEU A 33 -1.39 -15.64 -3.12
CA LEU A 33 -0.71 -15.54 -1.83
C LEU A 33 -1.52 -16.09 -0.67
N SER A 34 -0.81 -16.41 0.42
CA SER A 34 -1.35 -16.80 1.72
C SER A 34 -0.51 -16.18 2.86
N GLY A 35 -1.02 -16.21 4.10
CA GLY A 35 -0.30 -15.72 5.28
C GLY A 35 0.12 -14.24 5.18
N ASP A 36 1.26 -13.92 5.79
CA ASP A 36 1.80 -12.55 5.87
C ASP A 36 1.98 -11.89 4.50
N GLU A 37 2.39 -12.64 3.47
CA GLU A 37 2.56 -12.11 2.12
C GLU A 37 1.23 -11.60 1.56
N LYS A 38 0.15 -12.35 1.80
CA LYS A 38 -1.21 -11.96 1.38
C LYS A 38 -1.67 -10.71 2.10
N GLU A 39 -1.41 -10.61 3.41
CA GLU A 39 -1.79 -9.44 4.21
C GLU A 39 -0.99 -8.20 3.80
N LEU A 40 0.32 -8.33 3.56
CA LEU A 40 1.15 -7.21 3.12
C LEU A 40 0.71 -6.71 1.73
N VAL A 41 0.53 -7.60 0.76
CA VAL A 41 0.08 -7.18 -0.58
C VAL A 41 -1.33 -6.59 -0.52
N GLN A 42 -2.22 -7.12 0.31
CA GLN A 42 -3.54 -6.52 0.50
C GLN A 42 -3.48 -5.14 1.15
N SER A 43 -2.54 -4.90 2.06
CA SER A 43 -2.27 -3.56 2.59
C SER A 43 -1.90 -2.59 1.46
N ILE A 44 -0.97 -2.97 0.58
CA ILE A 44 -0.51 -2.13 -0.54
C ILE A 44 -1.66 -1.83 -1.52
N ILE A 45 -2.45 -2.84 -1.87
CA ILE A 45 -3.65 -2.68 -2.70
C ILE A 45 -4.63 -1.68 -2.06
N GLN A 46 -4.90 -1.81 -0.76
CA GLN A 46 -5.81 -0.89 -0.07
C GLN A 46 -5.27 0.53 0.02
N ALA A 47 -3.96 0.70 0.25
CA ALA A 47 -3.33 2.00 0.21
C ALA A 47 -3.45 2.65 -1.18
N ALA A 48 -3.22 1.89 -2.25
CA ALA A 48 -3.38 2.37 -3.63
C ALA A 48 -4.80 2.89 -3.88
N VAL A 49 -5.82 2.09 -3.57
CA VAL A 49 -7.23 2.48 -3.73
C VAL A 49 -7.57 3.68 -2.81
N ALA A 50 -6.98 3.76 -1.62
CA ALA A 50 -7.18 4.90 -0.73
C ALA A 50 -6.64 6.20 -1.32
N TYR A 51 -5.43 6.19 -1.91
CA TYR A 51 -4.84 7.36 -2.55
C TYR A 51 -5.59 7.75 -3.83
N TYR A 52 -6.07 6.77 -4.59
CA TYR A 52 -6.98 7.02 -5.71
C TYR A 52 -8.28 7.72 -5.26
N HIS A 53 -8.89 7.27 -4.17
CA HIS A 53 -10.06 7.95 -3.59
C HIS A 53 -9.74 9.37 -3.11
N PHE A 54 -8.61 9.56 -2.44
CA PHE A 54 -8.18 10.86 -1.95
C PHE A 54 -8.01 11.86 -3.09
N GLY A 55 -7.33 11.49 -4.18
CA GLY A 55 -7.14 12.34 -5.36
C GLY A 55 -8.45 12.74 -6.06
N ARG A 56 -9.55 12.00 -5.82
CA ARG A 56 -10.90 12.32 -6.32
C ARG A 56 -11.77 13.07 -5.31
N GLY A 57 -11.21 13.54 -4.21
CA GLY A 57 -11.94 14.25 -3.15
C GLY A 57 -12.80 13.33 -2.26
N ASN A 58 -12.62 12.01 -2.34
CA ASN A 58 -13.33 11.06 -1.47
C ASN A 58 -12.50 10.72 -0.22
N SER A 59 -12.37 11.70 0.69
CA SER A 59 -11.60 11.54 1.93
C SER A 59 -12.18 10.47 2.86
N VAL A 60 -13.50 10.27 2.85
CA VAL A 60 -14.17 9.23 3.67
C VAL A 60 -13.74 7.83 3.22
N GLY A 61 -13.74 7.58 1.90
CA GLY A 61 -13.27 6.34 1.31
C GLY A 61 -11.77 6.12 1.56
N ALA A 62 -10.98 7.17 1.36
CA ALA A 62 -9.54 7.14 1.63
C ALA A 62 -9.22 6.76 3.08
N ARG A 63 -9.85 7.44 4.06
CA ARG A 63 -9.68 7.14 5.49
C ARG A 63 -9.97 5.68 5.80
N LYS A 64 -11.14 5.18 5.37
CA LYS A 64 -11.57 3.80 5.62
C LYS A 64 -10.56 2.77 5.11
N LEU A 65 -9.99 3.00 3.93
CA LEU A 65 -9.03 2.08 3.33
C LEU A 65 -7.64 2.21 3.94
N LEU A 66 -7.17 3.42 4.27
CA LEU A 66 -5.92 3.62 4.99
C LEU A 66 -5.94 2.97 6.38
N THR A 67 -7.04 3.08 7.13
CA THR A 67 -7.18 2.39 8.42
C THR A 67 -6.99 0.87 8.28
N ARG A 68 -7.56 0.28 7.23
CA ARG A 68 -7.45 -1.15 6.96
C ARG A 68 -6.06 -1.55 6.46
N ALA A 69 -5.43 -0.71 5.64
CA ALA A 69 -4.08 -0.91 5.14
C ALA A 69 -3.07 -0.90 6.30
N VAL A 70 -3.20 0.05 7.22
CA VAL A 70 -2.37 0.14 8.44
C VAL A 70 -2.49 -1.13 9.26
N ALA A 71 -3.71 -1.56 9.60
CA ALA A 71 -3.93 -2.74 10.45
C ALA A 71 -3.30 -4.01 9.86
N ARG A 72 -3.33 -4.16 8.53
CA ARG A 72 -2.69 -5.30 7.83
C ARG A 72 -1.18 -5.23 7.82
N ALA A 73 -0.61 -4.04 7.57
CA ALA A 73 0.84 -3.87 7.57
C ALA A 73 1.44 -3.99 8.99
N GLU A 74 0.66 -3.73 10.04
CA GLU A 74 1.05 -3.99 11.43
C GLU A 74 1.09 -5.47 11.79
N SER A 75 0.35 -6.33 11.08
CA SER A 75 0.22 -7.75 11.42
C SER A 75 1.24 -8.67 10.74
N VAL A 76 2.19 -8.12 9.96
CA VAL A 76 3.17 -8.91 9.18
C VAL A 76 4.59 -8.67 9.67
N ALA A 77 5.48 -9.63 9.40
CA ALA A 77 6.90 -9.45 9.69
C ALA A 77 7.53 -8.25 8.93
N PRO A 78 8.49 -7.52 9.54
CA PRO A 78 9.12 -6.34 8.94
C PRO A 78 9.83 -6.56 7.58
N ASP A 79 10.20 -7.81 7.27
CA ASP A 79 10.91 -8.18 6.04
C ASP A 79 10.09 -9.10 5.12
N THR A 80 8.78 -9.17 5.31
CA THR A 80 7.87 -9.93 4.43
C THR A 80 8.05 -9.50 2.97
N LEU A 81 8.21 -10.48 2.07
CA LEU A 81 8.53 -10.28 0.65
C LEU A 81 9.81 -9.47 0.37
N LYS A 82 10.72 -9.33 1.36
CA LYS A 82 11.85 -8.39 1.33
C LYS A 82 11.44 -6.98 0.94
N ILE A 83 10.25 -6.55 1.35
CA ILE A 83 9.82 -5.16 1.26
C ILE A 83 10.22 -4.47 2.56
N ASP A 84 10.63 -3.21 2.48
CA ASP A 84 10.87 -2.36 3.66
C ASP A 84 9.52 -1.98 4.31
N VAL A 85 8.93 -2.91 5.08
CA VAL A 85 7.58 -2.75 5.64
C VAL A 85 7.51 -1.56 6.60
N LEU A 86 8.56 -1.31 7.40
CA LEU A 86 8.54 -0.24 8.40
C LEU A 86 8.44 1.17 7.79
N PRO A 87 9.29 1.57 6.81
CA PRO A 87 9.11 2.83 6.09
C PRO A 87 7.73 2.96 5.42
N TYR A 88 7.24 1.89 4.79
CA TYR A 88 5.91 1.87 4.19
C TYR A 88 4.81 2.11 5.23
N LEU A 89 4.80 1.33 6.31
CA LEU A 89 3.83 1.40 7.40
C LEU A 89 3.82 2.79 8.07
N ASN A 90 4.99 3.34 8.36
CA ASN A 90 5.11 4.66 8.97
C ASN A 90 4.52 5.74 8.07
N THR A 91 4.76 5.65 6.76
CA THR A 91 4.22 6.64 5.82
C THR A 91 2.70 6.54 5.69
N ILE A 92 2.13 5.34 5.56
CA ILE A 92 0.65 5.19 5.47
C ILE A 92 -0.04 5.61 6.78
N LYS A 93 0.62 5.48 7.94
CA LYS A 93 0.14 6.04 9.21
C LYS A 93 0.11 7.57 9.21
N LEU A 94 1.12 8.22 8.63
CA LEU A 94 1.12 9.67 8.45
C LEU A 94 0.04 10.10 7.47
N SER A 95 -0.12 9.39 6.34
CA SER A 95 -1.22 9.62 5.40
C SER A 95 -2.59 9.57 6.08
N LEU A 96 -2.82 8.53 6.90
CA LEU A 96 -4.08 8.36 7.61
C LEU A 96 -4.37 9.56 8.52
N ARG A 97 -3.38 9.99 9.30
CA ARG A 97 -3.51 11.17 10.17
C ARG A 97 -3.82 12.44 9.39
N SER A 98 -3.15 12.66 8.25
CA SER A 98 -3.45 13.82 7.39
C SER A 98 -4.89 13.78 6.89
N VAL A 99 -5.36 12.62 6.40
CA VAL A 99 -6.75 12.46 5.94
C VAL A 99 -7.75 12.65 7.09
N GLU A 100 -7.45 12.18 8.29
CA GLU A 100 -8.29 12.36 9.49
C GLU A 100 -8.37 13.84 9.93
N ASN A 101 -7.31 14.60 9.72
CA ASN A 101 -7.22 16.03 10.03
C ASN A 101 -7.67 16.93 8.87
N GLU A 102 -8.22 16.36 7.80
CA GLU A 102 -8.61 17.09 6.57
C GLU A 102 -7.45 17.88 5.94
N ASP A 103 -6.22 17.44 6.18
CA ASP A 103 -5.01 18.00 5.61
C ASP A 103 -4.83 17.52 4.16
N THR A 104 -4.65 18.49 3.25
CA THR A 104 -4.45 18.23 1.83
C THR A 104 -3.04 17.74 1.49
N SER A 105 -2.09 17.91 2.41
CA SER A 105 -0.68 17.51 2.24
C SER A 105 -0.41 16.05 2.61
N VAL A 106 -1.19 15.14 2.02
CA VAL A 106 -1.03 13.69 2.26
C VAL A 106 0.28 13.18 1.68
N GLN A 107 1.19 12.75 2.55
CA GLN A 107 2.39 12.02 2.16
C GLN A 107 2.02 10.62 1.66
N MET A 108 2.72 10.11 0.65
CA MET A 108 2.47 8.78 0.08
C MET A 108 3.79 8.01 -0.01
N PRO A 109 3.83 6.73 0.37
CA PRO A 109 5.09 5.98 0.44
C PRO A 109 5.72 5.80 -0.95
N THR A 110 7.04 5.63 -0.95
CA THR A 110 7.75 4.90 -1.99
C THR A 110 8.13 3.56 -1.39
N ILE A 111 7.71 2.47 -2.01
CA ILE A 111 7.94 1.11 -1.52
C ILE A 111 9.29 0.64 -2.07
N GLY A 112 10.22 0.35 -1.16
CA GLY A 112 11.54 -0.21 -1.43
C GLY A 112 11.61 -1.70 -1.14
N PHE A 113 12.60 -2.36 -1.73
CA PHE A 113 12.98 -3.72 -1.40
C PHE A 113 14.25 -3.71 -0.53
N ALA A 114 14.22 -4.47 0.56
CA ALA A 114 15.36 -4.71 1.42
C ALA A 114 16.43 -5.53 0.67
N THR A 115 17.69 -5.15 0.85
CA THR A 115 18.88 -5.87 0.36
C THR A 115 19.13 -7.19 1.08
#